data_AF-X1KFP9-F1
#
_entry.id   AF-X1KFP9-F1
#
_cell.length_a   1.000
_cell.length_b   1.000
_cell.length_c   1.000
_cell.angle_alpha   90.00
_cell.angle_beta   90.00
_cell.angle_gamma   90.00
#
_symmetry.space_group_name_H-M   'P 1'
#
loop_
_entity.id
_entity.type
_entity.pdbx_description
1 polymer ?
#
loop_
_entity_poly.entity_id
_entity_poly.type
_entity_poly.pdbx_seq_one_letter_code
_entity_poly.pdbx_strand_id
1 'polypeptide(L)'
;INLVIQGAGFRKDIFDLGGKYNIPIFSMASSVKVAKKGEAMGAEAIVVEGMEAGGHLGFPESHPFRKTIDIVKEVVKAVKTPVI
;
A
#
# COMPACT_ATOMS: atom_id res chain seq x y z
N ILE A 1 7.18 -14.05 13.21
CA ILE A 1 6.93 -12.94 12.27
C ILE A 1 5.72 -12.19 12.82
N ASN A 2 5.81 -10.87 12.99
CA ASN A 2 4.74 -10.06 13.58
C ASN A 2 4.03 -9.16 12.57
N LEU A 3 4.60 -9.00 11.38
CA LEU A 3 4.09 -8.16 10.30
C LEU A 3 4.70 -8.64 9.00
N VAL A 4 3.93 -8.58 7.91
CA VAL A 4 4.42 -8.71 6.54
C VAL A 4 4.02 -7.45 5.78
N ILE A 5 4.96 -6.88 5.01
CA ILE A 5 4.71 -5.72 4.15
C ILE A 5 4.90 -6.18 2.70
N GLN A 6 3.88 -6.01 1.86
CA GLN A 6 3.97 -6.32 0.43
C GLN A 6 4.21 -5.03 -0.39
N GLY A 7 5.33 -5.01 -1.11
CA GLY A 7 5.73 -3.96 -2.06
C GLY A 7 5.97 -4.53 -3.46
N ALA A 8 6.16 -3.65 -4.45
CA ALA A 8 6.25 -3.99 -5.88
C ALA A 8 5.03 -4.77 -6.42
N GLY A 9 3.85 -4.48 -5.85
CA GLY A 9 2.63 -5.25 -6.06
C GLY A 9 2.34 -6.19 -4.89
N PHE A 10 1.15 -6.78 -4.90
CA PHE A 10 0.73 -7.68 -3.83
C PHE A 10 -0.24 -8.73 -4.35
N ARG A 11 -0.19 -9.92 -3.76
CA ARG A 11 -1.05 -11.05 -4.13
C ARG A 11 -2.07 -11.33 -3.03
N LYS A 12 -3.29 -11.68 -3.45
CA LYS A 12 -4.41 -11.96 -2.54
C LYS A 12 -4.13 -13.15 -1.61
N ASP A 13 -3.49 -14.19 -2.10
CA ASP A 13 -3.19 -15.39 -1.32
C ASP A 13 -2.28 -15.11 -0.11
N ILE A 14 -1.46 -14.06 -0.16
CA ILE A 14 -0.66 -13.62 0.98
C ILE A 14 -1.53 -12.97 2.06
N PHE A 15 -2.59 -12.24 1.69
CA PHE A 15 -3.57 -11.72 2.65
C PHE A 15 -4.35 -12.85 3.32
N ASP A 16 -4.79 -13.84 2.51
CA ASP A 16 -5.48 -15.03 3.03
C ASP A 16 -4.57 -15.82 4.00
N LEU A 17 -3.28 -15.93 3.68
CA LEU A 17 -2.28 -16.56 4.54
C LEU A 17 -2.07 -15.75 5.84
N GLY A 18 -1.94 -14.44 5.75
CA GLY A 18 -1.83 -13.54 6.90
C GLY A 18 -3.01 -13.71 7.86
N GLY A 19 -4.23 -13.68 7.32
CA GLY A 19 -5.45 -13.92 8.09
C GLY A 19 -5.46 -15.30 8.77
N LYS A 20 -5.07 -16.36 8.05
CA LYS A 20 -4.99 -17.72 8.61
C LYS A 20 -4.05 -17.83 9.81
N TYR A 21 -2.93 -17.12 9.80
CA TYR A 21 -1.93 -17.16 10.86
C TYR A 21 -2.02 -15.99 11.85
N ASN A 22 -3.05 -15.16 11.75
CA ASN A 22 -3.22 -13.94 12.54
C ASN A 22 -1.99 -13.02 12.47
N ILE A 23 -1.42 -12.87 11.27
CA ILE A 23 -0.29 -11.98 10.98
C ILE A 23 -0.83 -10.82 10.14
N PRO A 24 -0.70 -9.55 10.61
CA PRO A 24 -1.14 -8.39 9.86
C PRO A 24 -0.33 -8.25 8.56
N ILE A 25 -1.02 -7.85 7.50
CA ILE A 25 -0.44 -7.60 6.18
C ILE A 25 -0.60 -6.13 5.86
N PHE A 26 0.51 -5.43 5.61
CA PHE A 26 0.49 -4.08 5.07
C PHE A 26 0.74 -4.14 3.56
N SER A 27 0.16 -3.19 2.83
CA SER A 27 0.41 -3.04 1.39
C SER A 27 0.99 -1.67 1.08
N MET A 28 2.00 -1.62 0.23
CA MET A 28 2.55 -0.37 -0.29
C MET A 28 1.67 0.18 -1.43
N ALA A 29 1.51 1.51 -1.46
CA ALA A 29 0.75 2.20 -2.49
C ALA A 29 1.40 3.53 -2.90
N SER A 30 1.51 3.75 -4.20
CA SER A 30 1.94 5.02 -4.83
C SER A 30 0.76 5.82 -5.40
N SER A 31 -0.47 5.33 -5.23
CA SER A 31 -1.69 5.95 -5.74
C SER A 31 -2.95 5.49 -4.99
N VAL A 32 -4.02 6.29 -5.09
CA VAL A 32 -5.34 5.95 -4.54
C VAL A 32 -5.87 4.61 -5.07
N LYS A 33 -5.65 4.31 -6.36
CA LYS A 33 -6.11 3.07 -6.97
C LYS A 33 -5.47 1.85 -6.30
N VAL A 34 -4.16 1.90 -6.06
CA VAL A 34 -3.42 0.81 -5.41
C VAL A 34 -3.81 0.71 -3.93
N ALA A 35 -3.96 1.84 -3.23
CA ALA A 35 -4.39 1.87 -1.84
C ALA A 35 -5.78 1.21 -1.64
N LYS A 36 -6.77 1.58 -2.46
CA LYS A 36 -8.11 0.96 -2.44
C LYS A 36 -8.07 -0.54 -2.71
N LYS A 37 -7.17 -0.99 -3.60
CA LYS A 37 -7.00 -2.41 -3.88
C LYS A 37 -6.41 -3.14 -2.67
N GLY A 38 -5.45 -2.54 -1.97
CA GLY A 38 -4.89 -3.09 -0.73
C GLY A 38 -5.94 -3.19 0.37
N GLU A 39 -6.70 -2.11 0.61
CA GLU A 39 -7.82 -2.10 1.57
C GLU A 39 -8.85 -3.19 1.24
N ALA A 40 -9.29 -3.30 -0.02
CA ALA A 40 -10.25 -4.31 -0.44
C ALA A 40 -9.73 -5.76 -0.27
N MET A 41 -8.41 -5.96 -0.22
CA MET A 41 -7.79 -7.26 0.03
C MET A 41 -7.59 -7.55 1.53
N GLY A 42 -7.93 -6.61 2.42
CA GLY A 42 -7.79 -6.78 3.87
C GLY A 42 -6.44 -6.34 4.41
N ALA A 43 -5.80 -5.35 3.78
CA ALA A 43 -4.62 -4.73 4.36
C ALA A 43 -4.97 -4.07 5.71
N GLU A 44 -4.15 -4.34 6.73
CA GLU A 44 -4.29 -3.74 8.06
C GLU A 44 -3.81 -2.28 8.06
N ALA A 45 -2.84 -1.96 7.20
CA ALA A 45 -2.41 -0.59 6.93
C ALA A 45 -1.90 -0.43 5.49
N ILE A 46 -1.99 0.79 4.97
CA ILE A 46 -1.43 1.19 3.67
C ILE A 46 -0.19 2.04 3.91
N VAL A 47 0.96 1.62 3.38
CA VAL A 47 2.19 2.41 3.39
C VAL A 47 2.26 3.22 2.10
N VAL A 48 2.22 4.54 2.20
CA VAL A 48 2.30 5.42 1.04
C VAL A 48 3.76 5.72 0.69
N GLU A 49 4.10 5.54 -0.58
CA GLU A 49 5.42 5.86 -1.12
C GLU A 49 5.31 6.97 -2.17
N GLY A 50 6.07 8.04 -1.98
CA GLY A 50 6.23 9.11 -2.95
C GLY A 50 7.61 9.15 -3.60
N MET A 51 7.83 10.15 -4.44
CA MET A 51 9.08 10.34 -5.19
C MET A 51 10.30 10.60 -4.32
N GLU A 52 10.10 11.01 -3.06
CA GLU A 52 11.17 11.25 -2.10
C GLU A 52 11.70 9.96 -1.47
N ALA A 53 11.01 8.82 -1.66
CA ALA A 53 11.46 7.54 -1.14
C ALA A 53 12.69 7.04 -1.91
N GLY A 54 13.56 6.31 -1.20
CA GLY A 54 14.70 5.63 -1.81
C GLY A 54 14.33 4.27 -2.40
N GLY A 55 15.12 3.76 -3.34
CA GLY A 55 14.98 2.40 -3.85
C GLY A 55 14.08 2.27 -5.09
N HIS A 56 13.35 1.16 -5.18
CA HIS A 56 12.48 0.86 -6.32
C HIS A 56 11.06 1.38 -6.07
N LEU A 57 10.66 2.39 -6.85
CA LEU A 57 9.41 3.10 -6.64
C LEU A 57 8.26 2.53 -7.47
N GLY A 58 7.09 2.41 -6.86
CA GLY A 58 5.90 1.82 -7.48
C GLY A 58 5.14 2.70 -8.48
N PHE A 59 5.81 3.57 -9.25
CA PHE A 59 5.16 4.44 -10.24
C PHE A 59 5.11 3.73 -11.61
N PRO A 60 3.92 3.52 -12.21
CA PRO A 60 3.87 3.01 -13.59
C PRO A 60 4.50 4.02 -14.54
N GLU A 61 5.10 3.54 -15.64
CA GLU A 61 5.86 4.35 -16.61
C GLU A 61 5.07 5.57 -17.14
N SER A 62 3.75 5.45 -17.26
CA SER A 62 2.86 6.52 -17.70
C SER A 62 2.39 7.47 -16.58
N HIS A 63 2.86 7.29 -15.35
CA HIS A 63 2.47 8.12 -14.21
C HIS A 63 3.65 8.96 -13.71
N PRO A 64 3.43 10.28 -13.50
CA PRO A 64 4.47 11.12 -12.96
C PRO A 64 4.85 10.67 -11.56
N PHE A 65 6.13 10.78 -11.22
CA PHE A 65 6.59 10.71 -9.84
C PHE A 65 5.89 11.82 -9.04
N ARG A 66 5.21 11.45 -7.96
CA ARG A 66 4.43 12.37 -7.13
C ARG A 66 5.01 12.48 -5.74
N LYS A 67 4.90 13.66 -5.14
CA LYS A 67 5.31 13.90 -3.75
C LYS A 67 4.48 13.04 -2.80
N THR A 68 5.15 12.50 -1.79
CA THR A 68 4.52 11.66 -0.76
C THR A 68 3.31 12.35 -0.14
N ILE A 69 3.45 13.63 0.22
CA ILE A 69 2.39 14.40 0.86
C ILE A 69 1.13 14.55 0.00
N ASP A 70 1.28 14.62 -1.33
CA ASP A 70 0.13 14.77 -2.22
C ASP A 70 -0.63 13.45 -2.34
N ILE A 71 0.09 12.33 -2.41
CA ILE A 71 -0.50 10.99 -2.43
C ILE A 71 -1.21 10.70 -1.09
N VAL A 72 -0.56 10.99 0.05
CA VAL A 72 -1.14 10.80 1.39
C VAL A 72 -2.48 11.54 1.50
N LYS A 73 -2.53 12.84 1.14
CA LYS A 73 -3.76 13.65 1.20
C LYS A 73 -4.92 13.08 0.40
N GLU A 74 -4.64 12.38 -0.69
CA GLU A 74 -5.66 11.74 -1.52
C GLU A 74 -6.06 10.38 -0.96
N VAL A 75 -5.09 9.58 -0.52
CA VAL A 75 -5.31 8.24 0.02
C VAL A 75 -6.14 8.30 1.30
N VAL A 76 -5.82 9.21 2.24
CA VAL A 76 -6.57 9.33 3.51
C VAL A 76 -8.04 9.72 3.32
N LYS A 77 -8.39 10.33 2.18
CA LYS A 77 -9.79 10.65 1.82
C LYS A 77 -10.51 9.48 1.17
N ALA A 78 -9.76 8.49 0.69
CA ALA A 78 -10.24 7.46 -0.22
C ALA A 78 -10.32 6.07 0.42
N VAL A 79 -9.61 5.83 1.51
CA VAL A 79 -9.62 4.58 2.29
C VAL A 79 -9.97 4.87 3.75
N LYS A 80 -10.48 3.85 4.45
CA LYS A 80 -10.71 3.83 5.89
C LYS A 80 -9.55 3.18 6.65
N THR A 81 -8.83 2.27 5.99
CA THR A 81 -7.63 1.62 6.54
C THR A 81 -6.58 2.67 6.94
N PRO A 82 -5.88 2.49 8.09
CA PRO A 82 -4.78 3.36 8.50
C PRO A 82 -3.73 3.57 7.40
N VAL A 83 -3.23 4.80 7.31
CA VAL A 83 -2.23 5.22 6.31
C VAL A 83 -0.94 5.60 7.02
N ILE A 84 0.17 5.06 6.53
CA ILE A 84 1.54 5.27 7.01
C ILE A 84 2.32 6.04 5.95
#